data_AF-A0A0X8VJ95-F1
#
_entry.id   AF-A0A0X8VJ95-F1
#
_cell.length_a   1.000
_cell.length_b   1.000
_cell.length_c   1.000
_cell.angle_alpha   90.00
_cell.angle_beta   90.00
_cell.angle_gamma   90.00
#
_symmetry.space_group_name_H-M   'P 1'
#
loop_
_entity.id
_entity.type
_entity.pdbx_description
1 polymer ?
#
loop_
_entity_poly.entity_id
_entity_poly.type
_entity_poly.pdbx_seq_one_letter_code
_entity_poly.pdbx_strand_id
1 'polypeptide(L)'
;MDTIHYVRTTLSVPGAGMAIHIAELKELNSQVCEMLRLIALDPNNSIVGAAAGDAREGNIDMPTKQVPHPETYDQFPDIEATYIDSQEFEGLWSEAQALFPSL
;
A
#
# COMPACT_ATOMS: atom_id res chain seq x y z
N MET A 1 -8.10 -18.71 9.81
CA MET A 1 -8.38 -17.26 9.80
C MET A 1 -7.23 -16.64 9.05
N ASP A 2 -7.52 -15.84 8.03
CA ASP A 2 -6.48 -15.15 7.28
C ASP A 2 -5.98 -13.97 8.12
N THR A 3 -4.66 -13.76 8.20
CA THR A 3 -4.07 -12.59 8.85
C THR A 3 -4.01 -11.45 7.85
N ILE A 4 -4.57 -10.29 8.21
CA ILE A 4 -4.54 -9.09 7.39
C ILE A 4 -3.58 -8.08 8.02
N HIS A 5 -2.71 -7.52 7.18
CA HIS A 5 -1.76 -6.48 7.55
C HIS A 5 -2.13 -5.19 6.84
N TYR A 6 -2.25 -4.11 7.59
CA TYR A 6 -2.38 -2.76 7.05
C TYR A 6 -1.07 -2.02 7.29
N VAL A 7 -0.41 -1.61 6.23
CA VAL A 7 0.96 -1.09 6.32
C VAL A 7 1.11 0.16 5.49
N ARG A 8 1.61 1.20 6.14
CA ARG A 8 2.14 2.39 5.47
C ARG A 8 3.62 2.17 5.18
N THR A 9 3.99 2.33 3.92
CA THR A 9 5.35 2.17 3.43
C THR A 9 5.80 3.48 2.79
N THR A 10 6.89 4.05 3.28
CA THR A 10 7.55 5.22 2.69
C THR A 10 8.81 4.75 1.98
N LEU A 11 8.88 4.96 0.68
CA LEU A 11 10.06 4.67 -0.13
C LEU A 11 10.77 5.97 -0.48
N SER A 12 12.06 6.04 -0.14
CA SER A 12 12.92 7.14 -0.56
C SER A 12 13.65 6.77 -1.84
N VAL A 13 13.29 7.39 -2.97
CA VAL A 13 13.93 7.13 -4.26
C VAL A 13 14.94 8.22 -4.58
N PRO A 14 16.26 7.92 -4.63
CA PRO A 14 17.28 8.91 -4.94
C PRO A 14 17.01 9.62 -6.28
N GLY A 15 16.80 10.93 -6.23
CA GLY A 15 16.56 11.78 -7.41
C GLY A 15 15.11 11.79 -7.93
N ALA A 16 14.22 10.91 -7.46
CA ALA A 16 12.80 10.88 -7.86
C ALA A 16 11.84 11.31 -6.74
N GLY A 17 12.31 11.44 -5.50
CA GLY A 17 11.54 11.94 -4.37
C GLY A 17 11.07 10.83 -3.42
N MET A 18 9.97 11.09 -2.72
CA MET A 18 9.38 10.18 -1.75
C MET A 18 8.06 9.64 -2.30
N ALA A 19 7.87 8.32 -2.21
CA ALA A 19 6.60 7.66 -2.52
C ALA A 19 6.03 7.05 -1.24
N ILE A 20 4.76 7.29 -0.98
CA ILE A 20 4.08 6.74 0.20
C ILE A 20 2.98 5.80 -0.29
N HIS A 21 3.00 4.57 0.18
CA HIS A 21 2.02 3.55 -0.15
C HIS A 21 1.33 3.06 1.11
N ILE A 22 0.00 2.94 1.06
CA ILE A 22 -0.81 2.34 2.11
C ILE A 22 -1.39 1.05 1.54
N ALA A 23 -1.00 -0.10 2.11
CA ALA A 23 -1.36 -1.41 1.58
C ALA A 23 -2.22 -2.20 2.57
N GLU A 24 -3.23 -2.89 2.04
CA GLU A 24 -3.87 -4.02 2.70
C GLU A 24 -3.32 -5.31 2.10
N LEU A 25 -2.76 -6.14 2.97
CA LEU A 25 -2.06 -7.35 2.62
C LEU A 25 -2.67 -8.54 3.34
N LYS A 26 -2.85 -9.65 2.63
CA LYS A 26 -3.21 -10.94 3.23
C LYS A 26 -1.98 -11.81 3.38
N GLU A 27 -1.69 -12.23 4.59
CA GLU A 27 -0.57 -13.13 4.87
C GLU A 27 -0.78 -14.49 4.19
N LEU A 28 0.19 -14.90 3.37
CA LEU A 28 0.25 -16.25 2.81
C LEU A 28 1.16 -17.15 3.64
N ASN A 29 2.28 -16.59 4.11
CA ASN A 29 3.22 -17.20 5.03
C ASN A 29 4.11 -16.10 5.65
N SER A 30 5.03 -16.48 6.53
CA SER A 30 5.92 -15.56 7.25
C SER A 30 6.90 -14.74 6.38
N GLN A 31 6.93 -14.96 5.06
CA GLN A 31 7.81 -14.23 4.13
C GLN A 31 7.05 -13.53 3.00
N VAL A 32 5.78 -13.89 2.76
CA VAL A 32 5.04 -13.41 1.59
C VAL A 32 3.60 -13.09 1.98
N CYS A 33 3.14 -11.94 1.50
CA CYS A 33 1.74 -11.55 1.50
C CYS A 33 1.19 -11.41 0.09
N GLU A 34 -0.11 -11.62 -0.05
CA GLU A 34 -0.89 -11.22 -1.21
C GLU A 34 -1.33 -9.76 -1.07
N MET A 35 -1.14 -8.97 -2.13
CA MET A 35 -1.62 -7.60 -2.19
C MET A 35 -3.12 -7.58 -2.49
N LEU A 36 -3.94 -7.07 -1.57
CA LEU A 36 -5.38 -6.95 -1.78
C LEU A 36 -5.75 -5.58 -2.33
N ARG A 37 -5.33 -4.53 -1.63
CA ARG A 37 -5.58 -3.12 -1.97
C ARG A 37 -4.34 -2.29 -1.73
N LEU A 38 -4.13 -1.29 -2.57
CA LEU A 38 -3.01 -0.35 -2.47
C LEU A 38 -3.52 1.07 -2.72
N ILE A 39 -3.06 2.02 -1.92
CA ILE A 39 -3.28 3.45 -2.09
C ILE A 39 -1.91 4.12 -2.21
N ALA A 40 -1.73 4.97 -3.23
CA ALA A 40 -0.56 5.80 -3.39
C ALA A 40 -0.87 7.23 -2.94
N LEU A 41 -0.01 7.75 -2.07
CA LEU A 41 -0.06 9.12 -1.58
C LEU A 41 1.14 9.92 -2.10
N ASP A 42 0.93 11.21 -2.34
CA ASP A 42 2.01 12.16 -2.57
C ASP A 42 2.72 12.53 -1.25
N PRO A 43 3.84 13.29 -1.28
CA PRO A 43 4.51 13.76 -0.07
C PRO A 43 3.66 14.62 0.88
N ASN A 44 2.53 15.15 0.41
CA ASN A 44 1.58 15.91 1.23
C ASN A 44 0.47 15.03 1.83
N ASN A 45 0.56 13.69 1.70
CA ASN A 45 -0.46 12.71 2.08
C ASN A 45 -1.78 12.81 1.29
N SER A 46 -1.74 13.39 0.10
CA SER A 46 -2.91 13.40 -0.80
C SER A 46 -2.96 12.12 -1.61
N ILE A 47 -4.15 11.53 -1.75
CA ILE A 47 -4.37 10.33 -2.57
C ILE A 47 -4.16 10.70 -4.05
N VAL A 48 -3.18 10.07 -4.68
CA VAL A 48 -2.86 10.27 -6.11
C VAL A 48 -3.18 9.06 -6.96
N GLY A 49 -3.38 7.89 -6.36
CA GLY A 49 -3.81 6.69 -7.06
C GLY A 49 -4.19 5.57 -6.10
N ALA A 50 -4.88 4.56 -6.61
CA ALA A 50 -5.22 3.36 -5.85
C ALA A 50 -5.43 2.16 -6.79
N ALA A 51 -5.28 0.95 -6.24
CA ALA A 51 -5.41 -0.31 -6.96
C ALA A 51 -6.06 -1.37 -6.07
N ALA A 52 -6.91 -2.21 -6.67
CA ALA A 52 -7.53 -3.36 -6.03
C ALA A 52 -7.76 -4.47 -7.06
N GLY A 53 -7.29 -5.68 -6.75
CA GLY A 53 -7.40 -6.82 -7.68
C GLY A 53 -6.72 -6.53 -9.02
N ASP A 54 -7.51 -6.48 -10.10
CA ASP A 54 -7.03 -6.14 -11.46
C ASP A 54 -7.35 -4.68 -11.87
N ALA A 55 -7.98 -3.89 -10.99
CA ALA A 55 -8.31 -2.49 -11.21
C ALA A 55 -7.23 -1.55 -10.64
N ARG A 56 -6.94 -0.45 -11.33
CA ARG A 56 -6.11 0.65 -10.85
C ARG A 56 -6.58 1.97 -11.44
N GLU A 57 -6.47 3.03 -10.65
CA GLU A 57 -6.83 4.39 -11.05
C GLU A 57 -5.82 5.39 -10.50
N GLY A 58 -5.61 6.49 -11.22
CA GLY A 58 -4.66 7.54 -10.85
C GLY A 58 -3.18 7.19 -11.13
N ASN A 59 -2.28 7.89 -10.44
CA ASN A 59 -0.83 7.76 -10.57
C ASN A 59 -0.31 6.60 -9.71
N ILE A 60 -0.59 5.37 -10.12
CA ILE A 60 -0.10 4.17 -9.46
C ILE A 60 0.23 3.08 -10.47
N ASP A 61 1.36 2.40 -10.25
CA ASP A 61 1.69 1.20 -10.99
C ASP A 61 0.92 0.00 -10.47
N MET A 62 0.68 -0.97 -11.36
CA MET A 62 0.00 -2.20 -10.96
C MET A 62 0.85 -2.90 -9.90
N PRO A 63 0.33 -3.13 -8.68
CA PRO A 63 1.11 -3.78 -7.65
C PRO A 63 1.42 -5.22 -8.04
N THR A 64 2.54 -5.72 -7.54
CA THR A 64 2.83 -7.16 -7.66
C THR A 64 1.83 -7.90 -6.78
N LYS A 65 1.21 -8.98 -7.31
CA LYS A 65 0.20 -9.76 -6.58
C LYS A 65 0.74 -10.35 -5.28
N GLN A 66 2.03 -10.68 -5.25
CA GLN A 66 2.72 -11.16 -4.06
C GLN A 66 3.87 -10.20 -3.73
N VAL A 67 3.93 -9.81 -2.46
CA VAL A 67 4.96 -8.91 -1.93
C VAL A 67 5.61 -9.55 -0.70
N PRO A 68 6.83 -9.13 -0.32
CA PRO A 68 7.44 -9.61 0.90
C PRO A 68 6.57 -9.29 2.12
N HIS A 69 6.63 -10.12 3.15
CA HIS A 69 5.91 -9.89 4.39
C HIS A 69 6.42 -8.58 5.03
N PRO A 70 5.55 -7.72 5.61
CA PRO A 70 5.98 -6.44 6.19
C PRO A 70 7.05 -6.56 7.28
N GLU A 71 7.07 -7.67 8.01
CA GLU A 71 8.14 -7.97 9.00
C GLU A 71 9.53 -8.16 8.37
N THR A 72 9.63 -8.30 7.06
CA THR A 72 10.91 -8.39 6.32
C THR A 72 11.35 -7.05 5.74
N TYR A 73 10.52 -5.99 5.87
CA TYR A 73 10.81 -4.71 5.24
C TYR A 73 12.00 -3.98 5.87
N ASP A 74 12.35 -4.30 7.11
CA ASP A 74 13.55 -3.81 7.81
C ASP A 74 14.87 -4.20 7.14
N GLN A 75 14.84 -5.20 6.25
CA GLN A 75 15.99 -5.63 5.45
C GLN A 75 16.29 -4.66 4.29
N PHE A 76 15.37 -3.77 3.95
CA PHE A 76 15.52 -2.80 2.86
C PHE A 76 15.79 -1.40 3.44
N PRO A 77 17.01 -0.86 3.27
CA PRO A 77 17.41 0.40 3.91
C PRO A 77 16.66 1.63 3.38
N ASP A 78 16.06 1.53 2.19
CA ASP A 78 15.35 2.63 1.52
C ASP A 78 13.83 2.60 1.80
N ILE A 79 13.38 1.68 2.65
CA ILE A 79 11.98 1.47 3.00
C ILE A 79 11.77 1.70 4.50
N GLU A 80 10.86 2.59 4.82
CA GLU A 80 10.30 2.70 6.17
C GLU A 80 8.87 2.17 6.14
N ALA A 81 8.56 1.22 7.02
CA ALA A 81 7.24 0.61 7.09
C ALA A 81 6.68 0.68 8.50
N THR A 82 5.41 1.08 8.61
CA THR A 82 4.68 1.15 9.87
C THR A 82 3.32 0.52 9.73
N TYR A 83 2.96 -0.33 10.69
CA TYR A 83 1.60 -0.84 10.79
C TYR A 83 0.63 0.30 11.10
N ILE A 84 -0.50 0.30 10.41
CA ILE A 84 -1.66 1.12 10.72
C ILE A 84 -2.83 0.22 11.11
N ASP A 85 -3.88 0.78 11.70
CA ASP A 85 -5.08 0.00 11.97
C ASP A 85 -6.01 -0.07 10.75
N SER A 86 -6.96 -0.99 10.81
CA SER A 86 -7.95 -1.18 9.75
C SER A 86 -8.86 0.04 9.56
N GLN A 87 -9.14 0.79 10.63
CA GLN A 87 -10.05 1.93 10.57
C GLN A 87 -9.42 3.09 9.79
N GLU A 88 -8.13 3.35 10.02
CA GLU A 88 -7.34 4.32 9.26
C GLU A 88 -7.30 3.92 7.78
N PHE A 89 -7.02 2.65 7.49
CA PHE A 89 -7.01 2.15 6.11
C PHE A 89 -8.36 2.34 5.41
N GLU A 90 -9.46 1.90 6.03
CA GLU A 90 -10.79 1.99 5.41
C GLU A 90 -11.26 3.43 5.20
N GLY A 91 -10.81 4.36 6.06
CA GLY A 91 -11.03 5.79 5.87
C GLY A 91 -10.39 6.30 4.58
N LEU A 92 -9.11 6.00 4.39
CA LEU A 92 -8.37 6.37 3.18
C LEU A 92 -8.92 5.65 1.94
N TRP A 93 -9.31 4.38 2.08
CA TRP A 93 -9.90 3.61 0.98
C TRP A 93 -11.24 4.21 0.53
N SER A 94 -12.08 4.62 1.48
CA SER A 94 -13.36 5.28 1.18
C SER A 94 -13.15 6.60 0.43
N GLU A 95 -12.12 7.37 0.79
CA GLU A 95 -11.74 8.58 0.06
C GLU A 95 -11.21 8.25 -1.34
N ALA A 96 -10.38 7.22 -1.48
CA ALA A 96 -9.88 6.75 -2.77
C ALA A 96 -11.04 6.32 -3.70
N GLN A 97 -12.04 5.60 -3.18
CA GLN A 97 -13.22 5.22 -3.97
C GLN A 97 -14.08 6.42 -4.37
N ALA A 98 -14.15 7.47 -3.53
CA ALA A 98 -14.84 8.70 -3.90
C ALA A 98 -14.11 9.47 -5.01
N LEU A 99 -12.77 9.45 -5.02
CA LEU A 99 -11.93 10.05 -6.06
C LEU A 99 -11.91 9.20 -7.34
N PHE A 100 -12.00 7.89 -7.21
CA PHE A 100 -11.89 6.91 -8.28
C PHE A 100 -13.06 5.91 -8.24
N PRO A 101 -14.24 6.28 -8.77
CA PRO A 101 -15.45 5.45 -8.68
C PRO A 101 -15.42 4.11 -9.43
N SER A 102 -14.35 3.85 -10.20
CA SER A 102 -14.15 2.62 -10.98
C SER A 102 -13.35 1.54 -10.22
N LEU A 103 -12.95 1.81 -8.97
CA LEU A 103 -12.23 0.87 -8.09
C LEU A 103 -13.15 -0.17 -7.44
#